data_AF-D2YJ97-F1
#
_entry.id   AF-D2YJ97-F1
#
_cell.length_a   1.000
_cell.length_b   1.000
_cell.length_c   1.000
_cell.angle_alpha   90.00
_cell.angle_beta   90.00
_cell.angle_gamma   90.00
#
_symmetry.space_group_name_H-M   'P 1'
#
loop_
_entity.id
_entity.type
_entity.pdbx_description
1 polymer ?
#
loop_
_entity_poly.entity_id
_entity_poly.type
_entity_poly.pdbx_seq_one_letter_code
_entity_poly.pdbx_strand_id
1 'polypeptide(L)'
;MWALIIGGMAALWFQEPVIGATIALAIVVNIITAALFGVLIPIILDKFKLDPALAGSVILTTVTDVVGFFAFLGTASLVML
;
A
#
# COMPACT_ATOMS: atom_id res chain seq x y z
N MET A 1 -6.47 -6.44 9.87
CA MET A 1 -7.06 -5.52 10.88
C MET A 1 -7.17 -4.10 10.36
N TRP A 2 -6.06 -3.44 10.02
CA TRP A 2 -6.06 -2.05 9.53
C TRP A 2 -6.99 -1.78 8.33
N ALA A 3 -7.02 -2.67 7.34
CA ALA A 3 -7.93 -2.53 6.20
C ALA A 3 -9.42 -2.44 6.60
N LEU A 4 -9.84 -3.25 7.58
CA LEU A 4 -11.23 -3.23 8.06
C LEU A 4 -11.55 -1.96 8.84
N ILE A 5 -10.60 -1.51 9.69
CA ILE A 5 -10.78 -0.29 10.48
C ILE A 5 -10.86 0.93 9.56
N ILE A 6 -9.87 1.13 8.70
CA ILE A 6 -9.78 2.33 7.86
C ILE A 6 -10.85 2.29 6.76
N GLY A 7 -11.09 1.13 6.14
CA GLY A 7 -12.17 0.97 5.16
C GLY A 7 -13.56 1.20 5.77
N GLY A 8 -13.80 0.68 6.97
CA GLY A 8 -15.05 0.92 7.71
C GLY A 8 -15.23 2.38 8.09
N MET A 9 -14.18 3.04 8.59
CA MET A 9 -14.20 4.48 8.86
C MET A 9 -14.48 5.29 7.60
N ALA A 10 -13.89 4.93 6.47
CA ALA A 10 -14.13 5.60 5.20
C ALA A 10 -15.57 5.40 4.70
N ALA A 11 -16.13 4.18 4.79
CA ALA A 11 -17.52 3.92 4.46
C ALA A 11 -18.48 4.82 5.26
N LEU A 12 -18.22 4.96 6.57
CA LEU A 12 -19.02 5.82 7.45
C LEU A 12 -18.80 7.31 7.17
N TRP A 13 -17.59 7.74 6.83
CA TRP A 13 -17.30 9.14 6.58
C TRP A 13 -17.94 9.64 5.28
N PHE A 14 -17.83 8.84 4.21
CA PHE A 14 -18.34 9.21 2.90
C PHE A 14 -19.80 8.81 2.69
N GLN A 15 -20.40 8.09 3.65
CA GLN A 15 -21.75 7.50 3.52
C GLN A 15 -21.90 6.62 2.28
N GLU A 16 -20.79 6.10 1.76
CA GLU A 16 -20.70 5.36 0.51
C GLU A 16 -19.92 4.06 0.75
N PRO A 17 -20.61 2.91 0.85
CA PRO A 17 -19.97 1.61 1.11
C PRO A 17 -18.94 1.24 0.06
N VAL A 18 -19.14 1.68 -1.18
CA VAL A 18 -18.25 1.41 -2.31
C VAL A 18 -16.87 2.06 -2.08
N ILE A 19 -16.83 3.32 -1.62
CA ILE A 19 -15.58 4.03 -1.29
C ILE A 19 -14.83 3.30 -0.17
N GLY A 20 -15.54 2.88 0.88
CA GLY A 20 -14.94 2.14 1.99
C GLY A 20 -14.35 0.79 1.56
N ALA A 21 -15.05 0.05 0.71
CA ALA A 21 -14.57 -1.21 0.15
C ALA A 21 -13.32 -1.01 -0.72
N THR A 22 -13.31 0.02 -1.57
CA THR A 22 -12.16 0.39 -2.41
C THR A 22 -10.93 0.71 -1.55
N ILE A 23 -11.09 1.51 -0.50
CA ILE A 23 -10.00 1.86 0.43
C ILE A 23 -9.51 0.62 1.19
N ALA A 24 -10.42 -0.23 1.66
CA ALA A 24 -10.04 -1.47 2.35
C ALA A 24 -9.17 -2.36 1.45
N LEU A 25 -9.56 -2.51 0.19
CA LEU A 25 -8.86 -3.34 -0.79
C LEU A 25 -7.47 -2.75 -1.12
N ALA A 26 -7.39 -1.43 -1.31
CA ALA A 26 -6.12 -0.72 -1.51
C ALA A 26 -5.15 -0.91 -0.33
N ILE A 27 -5.65 -0.88 0.91
CA ILE A 27 -4.83 -1.08 2.11
C ILE A 27 -4.31 -2.53 2.20
N VAL A 28 -5.12 -3.52 1.82
CA VAL A 28 -4.66 -4.91 1.75
C VAL A 28 -3.49 -5.04 0.78
N VAL A 29 -3.61 -4.47 -0.42
CA VAL A 29 -2.53 -4.46 -1.43
C VAL A 29 -1.29 -3.74 -0.90
N ASN A 30 -1.46 -2.61 -0.22
CA ASN A 30 -0.34 -1.86 0.34
C ASN A 30 0.40 -2.65 1.43
N ILE A 31 -0.32 -3.33 2.34
CA ILE A 31 0.29 -4.15 3.39
C ILE A 31 1.05 -5.34 2.80
N ILE A 32 0.49 -6.01 1.79
CA ILE A 32 1.18 -7.11 1.10
C ILE A 32 2.47 -6.60 0.46
N THR A 33 2.40 -5.46 -0.23
CA THR A 33 3.56 -4.80 -0.84
C THR A 33 4.61 -4.44 0.21
N ALA A 34 4.21 -3.82 1.32
CA ALA A 34 5.11 -3.47 2.42
C ALA A 34 5.81 -4.70 3.01
N ALA A 35 5.09 -5.81 3.20
CA ALA A 35 5.68 -7.06 3.70
C ALA A 35 6.67 -7.68 2.72
N LEU A 36 6.34 -7.70 1.42
CA LEU A 36 7.22 -8.23 0.38
C LEU A 36 8.48 -7.39 0.22
N PHE A 37 8.32 -6.08 0.03
CA PHE A 37 9.43 -5.17 -0.22
C PHE A 37 10.24 -4.87 1.04
N GLY A 38 9.67 -5.02 2.23
CA GLY A 38 10.39 -4.95 3.49
C GLY A 38 11.50 -6.01 3.62
N VAL A 39 11.38 -7.13 2.89
CA VAL A 39 12.41 -8.19 2.83
C VAL A 39 13.21 -8.10 1.52
N LEU A 40 12.56 -7.86 0.38
CA LEU A 40 13.23 -7.83 -0.92
C LEU A 40 14.21 -6.66 -1.05
N ILE A 41 13.87 -5.47 -0.56
CA ILE A 41 14.73 -4.28 -0.73
C ILE A 41 16.08 -4.48 -0.03
N PRO A 42 16.16 -4.88 1.26
CA PRO A 42 17.46 -5.14 1.89
C PRO A 42 18.30 -6.18 1.15
N ILE A 43 17.69 -7.28 0.69
CA ILE A 43 18.39 -8.36 -0.04
C ILE A 43 18.95 -7.86 -1.37
N ILE A 44 18.17 -7.06 -2.11
CA ILE A 44 18.58 -6.51 -3.39
C ILE A 44 19.72 -5.51 -3.20
N LEU A 45 19.62 -4.62 -2.21
CA LEU A 45 20.64 -3.62 -1.92
C LEU A 45 21.98 -4.27 -1.53
N ASP A 46 21.95 -5.26 -0.65
CA ASP A 46 23.14 -6.02 -0.24
C ASP A 46 23.80 -6.72 -1.45
N LYS A 47 23.00 -7.30 -2.35
CA LYS A 47 23.49 -7.92 -3.59
C LYS A 47 24.21 -6.93 -4.52
N PHE A 48 23.81 -5.66 -4.50
CA PHE A 48 24.46 -4.57 -5.24
C PHE A 48 25.58 -3.87 -4.46
N LYS A 49 25.95 -4.36 -3.26
CA LYS A 49 26.92 -3.74 -2.35
C LYS A 49 26.52 -2.32 -1.91
N LEU A 50 25.22 -2.04 -1.87
CA LEU A 50 24.64 -0.80 -1.35
C LEU A 50 24.22 -1.04 0.10
N ASP A 51 24.43 -0.05 0.96
CA ASP A 51 24.08 -0.15 2.39
C ASP A 51 22.54 -0.09 2.58
N PRO A 52 21.90 -1.19 3.03
CA PRO A 52 20.46 -1.23 3.26
C PRO A 52 19.98 -0.26 4.35
N ALA A 53 20.84 0.09 5.31
CA ALA A 53 20.48 0.97 6.42
C ALA A 53 20.30 2.43 5.96
N LEU A 54 21.01 2.84 4.91
CA LEU A 54 20.94 4.20 4.38
C LEU A 54 19.78 4.40 3.41
N ALA A 55 19.51 3.42 2.54
CA ALA A 55 18.55 3.57 1.44
C ALA A 55 17.24 2.78 1.62
N GLY A 56 17.25 1.74 2.45
CA GLY A 56 16.15 0.78 2.53
C GLY A 56 14.83 1.38 2.98
N SER A 57 14.84 2.27 3.96
CA SER A 57 13.62 2.92 4.48
C SER A 57 12.97 3.84 3.46
N VAL A 58 13.76 4.71 2.82
CA VAL A 58 13.27 5.67 1.81
C VAL A 58 12.73 4.93 0.59
N ILE A 59 13.45 3.91 0.09
CA ILE A 59 12.98 3.11 -1.05
C ILE A 59 11.72 2.32 -0.68
N LEU A 60 11.65 1.76 0.53
CA LEU A 60 10.45 1.05 0.98
C LEU A 60 9.24 1.98 1.00
N THR A 61 9.37 3.17 1.60
CA THR A 61 8.28 4.14 1.68
C THR A 61 7.83 4.61 0.31
N THR A 62 8.76 4.87 -0.62
CA THR A 62 8.38 5.31 -1.98
C THR A 62 7.66 4.22 -2.76
N VAL A 63 8.09 2.96 -2.64
CA VAL A 63 7.40 1.83 -3.26
C VAL A 63 6.00 1.68 -2.67
N THR A 64 5.85 1.73 -1.34
CA THR A 64 4.53 1.63 -0.71
C THR A 64 3.63 2.83 -1.04
N ASP A 65 4.17 4.03 -1.20
CA ASP A 65 3.40 5.21 -1.60
C ASP A 65 2.86 5.08 -3.02
N VAL A 66 3.73 4.72 -3.98
CA VAL A 66 3.34 4.54 -5.38
C VAL A 66 2.32 3.40 -5.52
N VAL A 67 2.59 2.25 -4.90
CA VAL A 67 1.69 1.08 -5.00
C VAL A 67 0.40 1.34 -4.25
N GLY A 68 0.43 1.94 -3.06
CA GLY A 68 -0.76 2.28 -2.30
C GLY A 68 -1.68 3.25 -3.05
N PHE A 69 -1.11 4.29 -3.65
CA PHE A 69 -1.86 5.25 -4.46
C PHE A 69 -2.42 4.60 -5.73
N PHE A 70 -1.61 3.82 -6.43
CA PHE A 70 -2.05 3.10 -7.64
C PHE A 70 -3.12 2.07 -7.34
N ALA A 71 -3.01 1.33 -6.23
CA ALA A 71 -4.02 0.38 -5.79
C ALA A 71 -5.34 1.09 -5.48
N PHE A 72 -5.31 2.23 -4.79
CA PHE A 72 -6.51 3.01 -4.51
C PHE A 72 -7.17 3.56 -5.78
N LEU A 73 -6.43 4.28 -6.62
CA LEU A 73 -7.00 4.86 -7.85
C LEU A 73 -7.41 3.78 -8.85
N GLY A 74 -6.60 2.74 -9.05
CA GLY A 74 -6.91 1.64 -9.96
C GLY A 74 -8.15 0.87 -9.54
N THR A 75 -8.30 0.57 -8.24
CA THR A 75 -9.52 -0.08 -7.73
C THR A 75 -10.73 0.84 -7.82
N ALA A 76 -10.59 2.14 -7.53
CA ALA A 76 -11.65 3.12 -7.71
C ALA A 76 -12.11 3.18 -9.17
N SER A 77 -11.17 3.28 -10.13
CA SER A 77 -11.46 3.32 -11.56
C SER A 77 -12.12 2.04 -12.07
N LEU A 78 -11.86 0.87 -11.48
CA LEU A 78 -12.51 -0.38 -11.92
C LEU A 78 -13.91 -0.56 -11.34
N VAL A 79 -14.18 0.01 -10.16
CA VAL A 79 -15.41 -0.21 -9.40
C VAL A 79 -16.42 0.94 -9.58
N MET A 80 -15.95 2.15 -9.90
CA MET A 80 -16.76 3.37 -9.96
C MET A 80 -16.91 3.97 -11.37
N LEU A 81 -16.30 3.35 -12.41
CA LEU A 81 -16.67 3.62 -13.80
C LEU A 81 -17.93 2.84 -14.17
#